data_AF-A0A416U295-F1
#
_entry.id   AF-A0A416U295-F1
#
_cell.length_a   1.000
_cell.length_b   1.000
_cell.length_c   1.000
_cell.angle_alpha   90.00
_cell.angle_beta   90.00
_cell.angle_gamma   90.00
#
_symmetry.space_group_name_H-M   'P 1'
#
loop_
_entity.id
_entity.type
_entity.pdbx_description
1 polymer ?
#
loop_
_entity_poly.entity_id
_entity_poly.type
_entity_poly.pdbx_seq_one_letter_code
_entity_poly.pdbx_strand_id
1 'polypeptide(L)' 'MEKLKLYKVTKASSDGTFNIGDIIWLSNNEDLNSCKGCGWLPKSEWDNPGSNDFEVEECTDYYLDVTDRSEEVRRKV' A
#
# COMPACT_ATOMS: atom_id res chain seq x y z
N MET A 1 8.54 -3.75 2.33
CA MET A 1 7.53 -3.06 3.15
C MET A 1 7.24 -3.90 4.39
N GLU A 2 7.07 -3.28 5.54
CA GLU A 2 6.58 -3.93 6.75
C GLU A 2 5.04 -4.06 6.70
N LYS A 3 4.47 -5.06 7.36
CA LYS A 3 3.02 -5.21 7.48
C LYS A 3 2.44 -4.10 8.35
N LEU A 4 1.19 -3.74 8.06
CA LEU A 4 0.39 -2.76 8.82
C LEU A 4 1.05 -1.39 8.95
N LYS A 5 1.85 -1.01 7.94
CA LYS A 5 2.59 0.24 7.87
C LYS A 5 2.31 0.93 6.54
N LEU A 6 2.05 2.23 6.59
CA LEU A 6 1.73 3.02 5.41
C LEU A 6 2.99 3.45 4.66
N TYR A 7 2.87 3.38 3.35
CA TYR A 7 3.92 3.77 2.41
C TYR A 7 3.33 4.68 1.34
N LYS A 8 4.16 5.60 0.85
CA LYS A 8 3.86 6.45 -0.30
C LYS A 8 4.72 6.02 -1.48
N VAL A 9 4.10 5.81 -2.62
CA VAL A 9 4.79 5.45 -3.86
C VAL A 9 5.59 6.65 -4.38
N THR A 10 6.90 6.50 -4.54
CA THR A 10 7.84 7.52 -5.04
C THR A 10 8.25 7.27 -6.48
N LYS A 11 8.11 6.03 -6.96
CA LYS A 11 8.27 5.62 -8.35
C LYS A 11 7.14 4.66 -8.72
N ALA A 12 6.45 4.93 -9.84
CA ALA A 12 5.36 4.10 -10.33
C ALA A 12 5.83 2.70 -10.75
N SER A 13 4.92 1.72 -10.72
CA SER A 13 5.17 0.39 -11.29
C SER A 13 5.11 0.44 -12.82
N SER A 14 5.86 -0.43 -13.50
CA SER A 14 5.93 -0.46 -14.97
C SER A 14 4.60 -0.82 -15.63
N ASP A 15 3.75 -1.58 -14.95
CA ASP A 15 2.42 -1.98 -15.43
C ASP A 15 1.32 -0.93 -15.19
N GLY A 16 1.64 0.18 -14.51
CA GLY A 16 0.70 1.26 -14.20
C GLY A 16 -0.26 0.97 -13.04
N THR A 17 -0.11 -0.17 -12.37
CA THR A 17 -0.92 -0.55 -11.20
C THR A 17 -0.75 0.45 -10.05
N PHE A 18 0.49 0.86 -9.77
CA PHE A 18 0.82 1.82 -8.71
C PHE A 18 1.39 3.10 -9.31
N ASN A 19 0.83 4.24 -8.92
CA ASN A 19 1.21 5.56 -9.41
C ASN A 19 1.92 6.37 -8.31
N ILE A 20 2.78 7.30 -8.72
CA ILE A 20 3.46 8.21 -7.79
C ILE A 20 2.42 8.96 -6.93
N GLY A 21 2.64 8.94 -5.62
CA GLY A 21 1.77 9.55 -4.62
C GLY A 21 0.64 8.65 -4.11
N ASP A 22 0.48 7.43 -4.62
CA ASP A 22 -0.45 6.47 -4.04
C ASP A 22 -0.01 6.10 -2.62
N ILE A 23 -0.99 6.00 -1.72
CA ILE A 23 -0.79 5.55 -0.34
C ILE A 23 -1.21 4.09 -0.27
N ILE A 24 -0.26 3.22 0.07
CA ILE A 24 -0.43 1.77 0.07
C ILE A 24 0.05 1.17 1.40
N TRP A 25 -0.38 -0.05 1.70
CA TRP A 25 0.14 -0.83 2.82
C TRP A 25 0.01 -2.33 2.56
N LEU A 26 0.87 -3.11 3.19
CA LEU A 26 0.68 -4.55 3.31
C LEU A 26 -0.24 -4.84 4.50
N SER A 27 -1.35 -5.52 4.24
CA SER A 27 -2.22 -6.06 5.28
C SER A 27 -1.53 -7.17 6.06
N ASN A 28 -2.15 -7.59 7.17
CA ASN A 28 -1.61 -8.69 7.98
C ASN A 28 -1.48 -10.01 7.19
N ASN A 29 -2.41 -10.24 6.26
CA ASN A 29 -2.43 -11.40 5.34
C ASN A 29 -1.49 -11.26 4.13
N GLU A 30 -0.68 -10.20 4.06
CA GLU A 30 0.25 -9.89 2.96
C GLU A 30 -0.39 -9.42 1.65
N ASP A 31 -1.69 -9.11 1.65
CA ASP A 31 -2.31 -8.44 0.52
C ASP A 31 -1.87 -6.97 0.48
N LEU A 32 -1.62 -6.46 -0.73
CA LEU A 32 -1.21 -5.08 -0.94
C LEU A 32 -2.44 -4.22 -1.23
N ASN A 33 -2.72 -3.29 -0.32
CA ASN A 33 -3.89 -2.43 -0.36
C ASN A 33 -3.52 -1.04 -0.86
N SER A 34 -4.45 -0.38 -1.55
CA SER A 34 -4.30 1.00 -2.00
C SER A 34 -5.46 1.86 -1.50
N CYS A 35 -5.12 2.94 -0.78
CA CYS A 35 -6.09 3.89 -0.27
C CYS A 35 -6.82 4.63 -1.40
N LYS A 36 -6.10 4.95 -2.49
CA LYS A 36 -6.63 5.73 -3.61
C LYS A 36 -7.29 4.84 -4.66
N GLY A 37 -6.76 3.63 -4.86
CA GLY A 37 -7.35 2.63 -5.75
C GLY A 37 -8.63 2.00 -5.20
N CYS A 38 -8.93 2.18 -3.90
CA CYS A 38 -10.07 1.58 -3.20
C CYS A 38 -10.14 0.05 -3.39
N GLY A 39 -8.99 -0.61 -3.37
CA GLY A 39 -8.88 -2.04 -3.66
C GLY A 39 -7.61 -2.66 -3.08
N TRP A 40 -7.48 -3.96 -3.27
CA TRP A 40 -6.34 -4.75 -2.85
C TRP A 40 -5.93 -5.72 -3.95
N LEU A 41 -4.66 -6.13 -3.92
CA LEU A 41 -4.12 -7.21 -4.70
C LEU A 41 -3.65 -8.32 -3.76
N PRO A 42 -3.98 -9.59 -4.03
CA PRO A 42 -3.40 -10.70 -3.28
C PRO A 42 -1.89 -10.81 -3.53
N LYS A 43 -1.15 -11.39 -2.59
CA LYS A 43 0.32 -11.55 -2.72
C LYS A 43 0.75 -12.20 -4.03
N SER A 44 0.03 -13.20 -4.50
CA SER A 44 0.31 -13.86 -5.78
C SER A 44 0.20 -12.95 -7.00
N GLU A 45 -0.52 -11.84 -6.89
CA GLU A 45 -0.69 -10.86 -7.97
C GLU A 45 0.29 -9.70 -7.84
N TRP A 46 0.49 -9.11 -6.67
CA TRP A 46 1.40 -7.96 -6.56
C TRP A 46 2.88 -8.36 -6.48
N ASP A 47 3.21 -9.51 -5.86
CA ASP A 47 4.60 -9.94 -5.62
C ASP A 47 5.17 -10.66 -6.85
N ASN A 48 5.16 -9.96 -7.99
CA ASN A 48 5.72 -10.44 -9.24
C ASN A 48 6.60 -9.35 -9.89
N PRO A 49 7.67 -9.73 -10.63
CA PRO A 49 8.65 -8.77 -11.16
C PRO A 49 8.10 -7.65 -12.06
N GLY A 50 6.92 -7.82 -12.68
CA GLY A 50 6.33 -6.82 -13.58
C GLY A 50 5.43 -5.80 -12.87
N SER A 51 5.05 -6.06 -11.63
CA SER A 51 4.13 -5.23 -10.85
C SER A 51 4.73 -4.73 -9.53
N ASN A 52 5.83 -5.32 -9.05
CA ASN A 52 6.52 -4.95 -7.79
C ASN A 52 7.77 -4.08 -7.97
N ASP A 53 7.97 -3.47 -9.14
CA ASP A 53 9.15 -2.67 -9.49
C ASP A 53 9.02 -1.17 -9.14
N PHE A 54 7.96 -0.83 -8.41
CA PHE A 54 7.73 0.47 -7.79
C PHE A 54 8.65 0.69 -6.58
N GLU A 55 8.85 1.95 -6.21
CA GLU A 55 9.60 2.33 -5.00
C GLU A 55 8.69 3.09 -4.04
N VAL A 56 9.00 2.97 -2.75
CA VAL A 56 8.21 3.58 -1.68
C VAL A 56 9.07 4.20 -0.59
N GLU A 57 8.49 5.17 0.09
CA GLU A 57 8.96 5.69 1.37
C GLU A 57 7.86 5.57 2.43
N GLU A 58 8.23 5.59 3.71
CA GLU A 58 7.24 5.57 4.80
C GLU A 58 6.33 6.81 4.73
N CYS A 59 5.02 6.60 4.75
CA CYS A 59 4.05 7.69 4.77
C CYS A 59 3.81 8.15 6.21
N THR A 60 4.16 9.40 6.50
CA THR A 60 4.03 9.99 7.86
C THR A 60 2.88 10.96 8.00
N ASP A 61 2.21 11.36 6.92
CA ASP A 61 1.06 12.27 6.91
C ASP A 61 -0.22 11.62 7.47
N TYR A 62 -0.31 10.28 7.34
CA TYR A 62 -1.45 9.46 7.74
C TYR A 62 -1.00 8.35 8.68
N TYR A 63 -1.96 7.67 9.30
CA TYR A 63 -1.71 6.43 10.04
C TYR A 63 -2.75 5.37 9.66
N LEU A 64 -2.38 4.10 9.83
CA LEU A 64 -3.29 2.98 9.66
C LEU A 64 -3.97 2.73 11.01
N ASP A 65 -5.28 2.95 11.08
CA ASP A 65 -6.12 2.58 12.21
C ASP A 65 -6.50 1.11 12.06
N VAL A 66 -5.88 0.26 12.89
CA VAL A 66 -6.02 -1.21 12.81
C VAL A 66 -6.89 -1.68 13.96
N THR A 67 -7.98 -2.38 13.62
CA THR A 67 -8.85 -3.07 14.56
C THR A 67 -8.90 -4.56 14.22
N ASP A 68 -9.51 -5.38 15.08
CA ASP A 68 -9.74 -6.81 14.78
C ASP A 68 -10.61 -7.05 13.53
N ARG A 69 -11.25 -6.01 12.99
CA ARG A 69 -12.21 -6.11 11.88
C ARG A 69 -11.83 -5.30 10.64
N SER A 70 -10.92 -4.33 10.76
CA SER A 70 -10.62 -3.40 9.67
C SER A 70 -9.21 -2.80 9.77
N GLU A 71 -8.71 -2.39 8.61
CA GLU A 71 -7.50 -1.60 8.44
C GLU A 71 -7.89 -0.34 7.66
N GLU A 72 -7.83 0.84 8.29
CA GLU A 72 -8.35 2.08 7.69
C GLU A 72 -7.32 3.21 7.73
N VAL A 73 -7.16 3.92 6.62
CA VAL A 73 -6.26 5.08 6.57
C VAL A 73 -6.94 6.31 7.19
N ARG A 74 -6.29 6.92 8.19
CA ARG A 74 -6.79 8.09 8.91
C ARG A 74 -5.75 9.22 8.87
N ARG A 75 -6.22 10.47 8.86
CA ARG A 75 -5.35 11.66 9.00
C ARG A 75 -4.88 11.76 10.43
N LYS A 76 -3.59 12.07 10.62
CA LYS A 76 -3.09 12.50 11.93
C LYS A 76 -3.73 13.86 12.24
N VAL A 77 -4.29 14.00 13.45
CA VAL A 77 -4.91 15.23 13.96
C VAL A 77 -3.84 16.16 14.49
#